data_AF-A0A2G2IZ48-F1
#
_entry.id   AF-A0A2G2IZ48-F1
#
_cell.length_a   1.000
_cell.length_b   1.000
_cell.length_c   1.000
_cell.angle_alpha   90.00
_cell.angle_beta   90.00
_cell.angle_gamma   90.00
#
_symmetry.space_group_name_H-M   'P 1'
#
loop_
_entity.id
_entity.type
_entity.pdbx_description
1 polymer ?
#
loop_
_entity_poly.entity_id
_entity_poly.type
_entity_poly.pdbx_seq_one_letter_code
_entity_poly.pdbx_strand_id
1 'polypeptide(L)'
;MSCFLDFGISISSLDLQCTIAACLAFLYTYAMHILKYSLIFLLMLGLAFVSTQASARDGAKESAQEKAKENNDHVQMKDDALRTVFSNTVMVGEYRTYRDITKTFTYREFHTVDGTTDYKEGRKHEDGLWKIIGGDKICYKYPNSDYYTHTYCFFVYEFEGCYYKFTPSNMTLRGPRSWNSWSSRAVREGSGHSCAAAVG
;
A
#
# COMPACT_ATOMS: atom_id res chain seq x y z
N MET A 1 50.85 -35.15 -60.84
CA MET A 1 51.54 -33.89 -61.17
C MET A 1 51.73 -33.15 -59.87
N SER A 2 52.97 -33.12 -59.38
CA SER A 2 53.37 -32.47 -58.13
C SER A 2 53.33 -30.95 -58.27
N CYS A 3 52.96 -30.25 -57.21
CA CYS A 3 53.45 -28.90 -56.93
C CYS A 3 53.56 -28.71 -55.41
N PHE A 4 54.81 -28.73 -54.96
CA PHE A 4 55.31 -28.01 -53.80
C PHE A 4 54.90 -26.54 -53.88
N LEU A 5 54.53 -25.93 -52.74
CA LEU A 5 54.87 -24.53 -52.49
C LEU A 5 55.34 -24.39 -51.04
N ASP A 6 56.65 -24.24 -50.99
CA ASP A 6 57.50 -23.76 -49.92
C ASP A 6 57.16 -22.27 -49.67
N PHE A 7 56.81 -21.89 -48.45
CA PHE A 7 56.79 -20.48 -48.02
C PHE A 7 57.57 -20.37 -46.72
N GLY A 8 58.87 -20.14 -46.87
CA GLY A 8 59.73 -19.66 -45.80
C GLY A 8 59.29 -18.26 -45.38
N ILE A 9 58.65 -18.18 -44.22
CA ILE A 9 58.45 -16.91 -43.52
C ILE A 9 59.63 -16.74 -42.55
N SER A 10 60.56 -15.86 -42.92
CA SER A 10 61.61 -15.38 -42.04
C SER A 10 60.97 -14.42 -41.02
N ILE A 11 60.75 -14.90 -39.80
CA ILE A 11 60.25 -14.10 -38.69
C ILE A 11 61.39 -13.22 -38.20
N SER A 12 61.25 -11.91 -38.38
CA SER A 12 62.23 -10.94 -37.91
C SER A 12 62.13 -10.76 -36.38
N SER A 13 63.26 -10.52 -35.72
CA SER A 13 63.34 -10.45 -34.25
C SER A 13 62.49 -9.35 -33.58
N LEU A 14 61.96 -8.39 -34.36
CA LEU A 14 61.03 -7.37 -33.86
C LEU A 14 59.60 -7.90 -33.67
N ASP A 15 59.15 -8.85 -34.48
CA ASP A 15 57.77 -9.38 -34.41
C ASP A 15 57.54 -10.27 -33.17
N LEU A 16 58.61 -10.85 -32.65
CA LEU A 16 58.58 -11.67 -31.42
C LEU A 16 58.40 -10.80 -30.17
N GLN A 17 58.98 -9.60 -30.13
CA GLN A 17 58.88 -8.71 -28.96
C GLN A 17 57.48 -8.08 -28.83
N CYS A 18 56.83 -7.77 -29.96
CA CYS A 18 55.48 -7.19 -29.96
C CYS A 18 54.42 -8.20 -29.46
N THR A 19 54.58 -9.48 -29.80
CA THR A 19 53.66 -10.54 -29.40
C THR A 19 53.75 -10.86 -27.90
N ILE A 20 54.96 -10.84 -27.31
CA ILE A 20 55.16 -11.11 -25.88
C ILE A 20 54.58 -9.97 -25.02
N ALA A 21 54.75 -8.71 -25.43
CA ALA A 21 54.22 -7.56 -24.70
C ALA A 21 52.68 -7.54 -24.65
N ALA A 22 52.02 -7.87 -25.78
CA ALA A 22 50.57 -7.97 -25.85
C ALA A 22 50.02 -9.13 -24.99
N CYS A 23 50.71 -10.26 -24.96
CA CYS A 23 50.32 -11.43 -24.17
C CYS A 23 50.45 -11.16 -22.65
N LEU A 24 51.51 -10.48 -22.23
CA LEU A 24 51.70 -10.10 -20.82
C LEU A 24 50.66 -9.07 -20.34
N ALA A 25 50.29 -8.10 -21.19
CA ALA A 25 49.24 -7.12 -20.85
C ALA A 25 47.85 -7.77 -20.68
N PHE A 26 47.53 -8.79 -21.50
CA PHE A 26 46.28 -9.55 -21.39
C PHE A 26 46.25 -10.44 -20.14
N LEU A 27 47.37 -11.08 -19.80
CA LEU A 27 47.47 -11.89 -18.58
C LEU A 27 47.37 -11.03 -17.31
N TYR A 28 47.93 -9.82 -17.33
CA TYR A 28 47.87 -8.91 -16.18
C TYR A 28 46.44 -8.39 -15.91
N THR A 29 45.68 -8.06 -16.96
CA THR A 29 44.30 -7.60 -16.82
C THR A 29 43.35 -8.72 -16.37
N TYR A 30 43.54 -9.95 -16.85
CA TYR A 30 42.77 -11.10 -16.38
C TYR A 30 43.08 -11.47 -14.92
N ALA A 31 44.35 -11.45 -14.51
CA ALA A 31 44.74 -11.73 -13.13
C ALA A 31 44.18 -10.70 -12.13
N MET A 32 44.13 -9.41 -12.51
CA MET A 32 43.55 -8.36 -11.66
C MET A 32 42.02 -8.45 -11.53
N HIS A 33 41.30 -8.97 -12.53
CA HIS A 33 39.86 -9.22 -12.39
C HIS A 33 39.56 -10.42 -11.48
N ILE A 34 40.29 -11.53 -11.60
CA ILE A 34 40.10 -12.72 -10.76
C ILE A 34 40.39 -12.41 -9.28
N LEU A 35 41.40 -11.57 -8.98
CA LEU A 35 41.72 -11.15 -7.62
C LEU A 35 40.63 -10.25 -7.00
N LYS A 36 40.04 -9.33 -7.77
CA LYS A 36 38.95 -8.44 -7.31
C LYS A 36 37.67 -9.21 -6.99
N TYR A 37 37.27 -10.17 -7.82
CA TYR A 37 36.04 -10.92 -7.60
C TYR A 37 36.17 -11.97 -6.49
N SER A 38 37.36 -12.56 -6.28
CA SER A 38 37.59 -13.49 -5.15
C SER A 38 37.55 -12.80 -3.79
N LEU A 39 38.04 -11.55 -3.68
CA LEU A 39 38.00 -10.79 -2.43
C LEU A 39 36.56 -10.38 -2.05
N ILE A 40 35.73 -10.03 -3.05
CA ILE A 40 34.31 -9.68 -2.85
C ILE A 40 33.52 -10.92 -2.41
N PHE A 41 33.79 -12.10 -2.99
CA PHE A 41 33.07 -13.33 -2.63
C PHE A 41 33.41 -13.80 -1.19
N LEU A 42 34.66 -13.64 -0.75
CA LEU A 42 35.08 -13.92 0.62
C LEU A 42 34.49 -12.93 1.65
N LEU A 43 34.34 -11.65 1.28
CA LEU A 43 33.65 -10.64 2.10
C LEU A 43 32.14 -10.93 2.25
N MET A 44 31.50 -11.45 1.20
CA MET A 44 30.09 -11.83 1.25
C MET A 44 29.84 -13.13 2.02
N LEU A 45 30.78 -14.08 2.03
CA LEU A 45 30.66 -15.31 2.81
C LEU A 45 30.88 -15.11 4.32
N GLY A 46 31.70 -14.12 4.72
CA GLY A 46 31.98 -13.80 6.12
C GLY A 46 30.83 -13.12 6.87
N LEU A 47 29.89 -12.48 6.15
CA LEU A 47 28.73 -11.80 6.74
C LEU A 47 27.54 -12.75 7.01
N ALA A 48 27.63 -14.03 6.64
CA ALA A 48 26.55 -14.99 6.82
C ALA A 48 26.57 -15.76 8.16
N PHE A 49 27.57 -15.55 9.04
CA PHE A 49 27.78 -16.41 10.22
C PHE A 49 27.79 -15.71 11.60
N VAL A 50 27.37 -14.45 11.71
CA VAL A 50 27.24 -13.77 13.02
C VAL A 50 25.86 -13.14 13.16
N SER A 51 24.80 -13.94 13.23
CA SER A 51 23.47 -13.48 13.68
C SER A 51 22.56 -14.66 14.04
N THR A 52 23.00 -15.53 14.95
CA THR A 52 22.09 -16.53 15.54
C THR A 52 22.07 -16.36 17.06
N GLN A 53 20.89 -15.95 17.54
CA GLN A 53 20.40 -16.06 18.92
C GLN A 53 20.81 -14.97 19.93
N ALA A 54 20.12 -13.84 19.85
CA ALA A 54 19.72 -13.08 21.03
C ALA A 54 18.42 -12.31 20.77
N SER A 55 17.33 -13.01 20.45
CA SER A 55 15.99 -12.37 20.48
C SER A 55 14.92 -13.39 20.85
N ALA A 56 14.79 -13.62 22.15
CA ALA A 56 13.65 -14.35 22.72
C ALA A 56 13.04 -13.63 23.93
N ARG A 57 13.38 -12.36 24.17
CA ARG A 57 12.78 -11.54 25.24
C ARG A 57 12.23 -10.18 24.79
N ASP A 58 12.46 -9.76 23.55
CA ASP A 58 11.98 -8.46 23.04
C ASP A 58 10.66 -8.52 22.24
N GLY A 59 10.20 -9.72 21.82
CA GLY A 59 8.97 -9.87 21.03
C GLY A 59 7.67 -9.44 21.72
N ALA A 60 7.66 -9.33 23.06
CA ALA A 60 6.51 -8.81 23.79
C ALA A 60 6.45 -7.27 23.85
N LYS A 61 7.59 -6.59 23.68
CA LYS A 61 7.65 -5.12 23.63
C LYS A 61 7.52 -4.59 22.21
N GLU A 62 8.09 -5.28 21.23
CA GLU A 62 7.96 -4.90 19.82
C GLU A 62 6.52 -5.03 19.32
N SER A 63 5.79 -6.10 19.69
CA SER A 63 4.36 -6.25 19.37
C SER A 63 3.45 -5.22 20.06
N ALA A 64 3.86 -4.67 21.21
CA ALA A 64 3.15 -3.58 21.87
C ALA A 64 3.47 -2.21 21.25
N GLN A 65 4.71 -2.00 20.80
CA GLN A 65 5.16 -0.78 20.17
C GLN A 65 4.69 -0.67 18.71
N GLU A 66 4.58 -1.78 17.99
CA GLU A 66 3.98 -1.88 16.65
C GLU A 66 2.46 -1.64 16.70
N LYS A 67 1.74 -2.25 17.66
CA LYS A 67 0.31 -1.93 17.91
C LYS A 67 0.08 -0.47 18.33
N ALA A 68 1.03 0.14 19.02
CA ALA A 68 0.93 1.55 19.40
C ALA A 68 1.26 2.49 18.22
N LYS A 69 2.13 2.06 17.30
CA LYS A 69 2.49 2.83 16.10
C LYS A 69 1.41 2.75 15.02
N GLU A 70 0.78 1.59 14.83
CA GLU A 70 -0.36 1.37 13.91
C GLU A 70 -1.54 2.33 14.21
N ASN A 71 -1.71 2.75 15.47
CA ASN A 71 -2.78 3.70 15.82
C ASN A 71 -2.49 5.17 15.49
N ASN A 72 -1.25 5.55 15.15
CA ASN A 72 -0.91 6.95 14.90
C ASN A 72 -1.06 7.38 13.43
N ASP A 73 -1.18 6.44 12.51
CA ASP A 73 -1.28 6.75 11.07
C ASP A 73 -2.74 6.94 10.61
N HIS A 74 -3.71 6.64 11.47
CA HIS A 74 -5.14 6.77 11.17
C HIS A 74 -5.72 7.99 11.87
N VAL A 75 -5.89 9.08 11.12
CA VAL A 75 -6.42 10.34 11.66
C VAL A 75 -7.94 10.33 11.60
N GLN A 76 -8.59 10.47 12.75
CA GLN A 76 -10.04 10.71 12.78
C GLN A 76 -10.35 12.07 12.16
N MET A 77 -11.25 12.08 11.19
CA MET A 77 -11.79 13.30 10.61
C MET A 77 -12.81 13.95 11.55
N LYS A 78 -12.73 15.28 11.64
CA LYS A 78 -13.62 16.11 12.47
C LYS A 78 -14.02 17.38 11.72
N ASP A 79 -15.13 17.97 12.15
CA ASP A 79 -15.61 19.31 11.80
C ASP A 79 -15.42 19.67 10.31
N ASP A 80 -14.59 20.66 10.04
CA ASP A 80 -14.35 21.19 8.70
C ASP A 80 -13.67 20.17 7.78
N ALA A 81 -12.88 19.23 8.30
CA ALA A 81 -12.29 18.17 7.50
C ALA A 81 -13.38 17.23 6.97
N LEU A 82 -14.35 16.86 7.80
CA LEU A 82 -15.52 16.09 7.35
C LEU A 82 -16.31 16.87 6.30
N ARG A 83 -16.58 18.15 6.57
CA ARG A 83 -17.36 18.98 5.62
C ARG A 83 -16.65 19.13 4.29
N THR A 84 -15.35 19.41 4.30
CA THR A 84 -14.53 19.61 3.09
C THR A 84 -14.48 18.37 2.21
N VAL A 85 -14.37 17.19 2.82
CA VAL A 85 -14.30 15.94 2.06
C VAL A 85 -15.64 15.54 1.49
N PHE A 86 -16.72 15.65 2.26
CA PHE A 86 -18.01 15.13 1.86
C PHE A 86 -18.85 16.15 1.09
N SER A 87 -18.66 17.46 1.27
CA SER A 87 -19.54 18.45 0.63
C SER A 87 -19.34 18.53 -0.89
N ASN A 88 -20.44 18.40 -1.63
CA ASN A 88 -20.48 18.38 -3.10
C ASN A 88 -19.60 17.27 -3.70
N THR A 89 -19.66 16.08 -3.12
CA THR A 89 -18.84 14.96 -3.56
C THR A 89 -19.64 13.68 -3.70
N VAL A 90 -19.18 12.83 -4.62
CA VAL A 90 -19.66 11.46 -4.73
C VAL A 90 -18.66 10.54 -4.02
N MET A 91 -19.18 9.73 -3.11
CA MET A 91 -18.45 8.67 -2.45
C MET A 91 -18.85 7.33 -3.05
N VAL A 92 -17.86 6.58 -3.53
CA VAL A 92 -18.03 5.19 -3.98
C VAL A 92 -17.45 4.31 -2.90
N GLY A 93 -18.28 3.46 -2.32
CA GLY A 93 -17.90 2.70 -1.15
C GLY A 93 -18.34 1.26 -1.15
N GLU A 94 -17.87 0.56 -0.13
CA GLU A 94 -18.19 -0.83 0.13
C GLU A 94 -18.39 -1.08 1.63
N TYR A 95 -19.20 -2.10 1.90
CA TYR A 95 -19.49 -2.62 3.21
C TYR A 95 -18.55 -3.75 3.56
N ARG A 96 -18.28 -3.89 4.85
CA ARG A 96 -17.50 -5.04 5.35
C ARG A 96 -18.25 -6.35 5.17
N THR A 97 -19.57 -6.29 5.31
CA THR A 97 -20.45 -7.44 5.29
C THR A 97 -21.43 -7.31 4.14
N TYR A 98 -21.73 -8.45 3.50
CA TYR A 98 -22.71 -8.52 2.43
C TYR A 98 -24.07 -8.02 2.91
N ARG A 99 -24.72 -7.19 2.11
CA ARG A 99 -26.04 -6.65 2.41
C ARG A 99 -27.09 -7.56 1.79
N ASP A 100 -27.68 -8.43 2.59
CA ASP A 100 -28.65 -9.42 2.10
C ASP A 100 -29.88 -8.82 1.43
N ILE A 101 -30.26 -7.59 1.79
CA ILE A 101 -31.50 -6.97 1.33
C ILE A 101 -31.34 -6.33 -0.05
N THR A 102 -30.17 -5.75 -0.33
CA THR A 102 -29.83 -5.10 -1.59
C THR A 102 -28.93 -5.96 -2.49
N LYS A 103 -28.48 -7.11 -1.97
CA LYS A 103 -27.67 -8.12 -2.64
C LYS A 103 -26.33 -7.58 -3.16
N THR A 104 -25.68 -6.70 -2.41
CA THR A 104 -24.40 -6.09 -2.81
C THR A 104 -23.46 -5.88 -1.62
N PHE A 105 -22.18 -5.67 -1.91
CA PHE A 105 -21.21 -5.09 -0.99
C PHE A 105 -21.03 -3.59 -1.21
N THR A 106 -21.47 -3.03 -2.33
CA THR A 106 -21.10 -1.68 -2.76
C THR A 106 -22.25 -0.70 -2.66
N TYR A 107 -21.90 0.57 -2.49
CA TYR A 107 -22.82 1.69 -2.55
C TYR A 107 -22.17 2.89 -3.25
N ARG A 108 -22.99 3.80 -3.74
CA ARG A 108 -22.58 5.10 -4.24
C ARG A 108 -23.48 6.15 -3.62
N GLU A 109 -22.89 7.23 -3.12
CA GLU A 109 -23.63 8.26 -2.40
C GLU A 109 -23.13 9.64 -2.78
N PHE A 110 -24.00 10.52 -3.25
CA PHE A 110 -23.69 11.92 -3.56
C PHE A 110 -24.14 12.84 -2.44
N HIS A 111 -23.21 13.54 -1.82
CA HIS A 111 -23.44 14.48 -0.73
C HIS A 111 -23.46 15.91 -1.25
N THR A 112 -24.60 16.58 -1.18
CA THR A 112 -24.73 17.98 -1.61
C THR A 112 -24.22 18.96 -0.53
N VAL A 113 -24.06 20.23 -0.90
CA VAL A 113 -23.69 21.31 0.05
C VAL A 113 -24.80 21.61 1.06
N ASP A 114 -26.07 21.47 0.65
CA ASP A 114 -27.23 21.80 1.48
C ASP A 114 -27.59 20.73 2.53
N GLY A 115 -26.82 19.63 2.59
CA GLY A 115 -27.04 18.55 3.55
C GLY A 115 -28.02 17.48 3.09
N THR A 116 -28.34 17.44 1.79
CA THR A 116 -29.07 16.32 1.16
C THR A 116 -28.11 15.30 0.56
N THR A 117 -28.59 14.08 0.34
CA THR A 117 -27.78 13.01 -0.26
C THR A 117 -28.60 12.15 -1.22
N ASP A 118 -28.02 11.77 -2.36
CA ASP A 118 -28.56 10.76 -3.30
C ASP A 118 -27.80 9.46 -3.06
N TYR A 119 -28.46 8.48 -2.46
CA TYR A 119 -27.89 7.22 -2.02
C TYR A 119 -28.34 6.05 -2.89
N LYS A 120 -27.37 5.26 -3.39
CA LYS A 120 -27.60 4.08 -4.24
C LYS A 120 -26.90 2.85 -3.67
N GLU A 121 -27.67 1.78 -3.43
CA GLU A 121 -27.19 0.47 -2.95
C GLU A 121 -27.88 -0.64 -3.73
N GLY A 122 -27.14 -1.32 -4.62
CA GLY A 122 -27.70 -2.34 -5.49
C GLY A 122 -28.81 -1.77 -6.39
N ARG A 123 -30.04 -2.26 -6.23
CA ARG A 123 -31.22 -1.77 -6.97
C ARG A 123 -31.99 -0.67 -6.24
N LYS A 124 -31.55 -0.26 -5.05
CA LYS A 124 -32.22 0.74 -4.23
C LYS A 124 -31.62 2.11 -4.48
N HIS A 125 -32.49 3.12 -4.43
CA HIS A 125 -32.16 4.52 -4.56
C HIS A 125 -32.99 5.27 -3.52
N GLU A 126 -32.33 6.09 -2.70
CA GLU A 126 -32.91 6.77 -1.57
C GLU A 126 -32.44 8.22 -1.53
N ASP A 127 -33.40 9.14 -1.40
CA ASP A 127 -33.10 10.53 -1.07
C ASP A 127 -32.95 10.65 0.44
N GLY A 128 -31.82 11.21 0.87
CA GLY A 128 -31.46 11.30 2.27
C GLY A 128 -31.02 12.68 2.70
N LEU A 129 -30.70 12.75 3.98
CA LEU A 129 -30.10 13.89 4.65
C LEU A 129 -28.79 13.44 5.28
N TRP A 130 -27.77 14.28 5.19
CA TRP A 130 -26.50 14.07 5.90
C TRP A 130 -26.15 15.30 6.74
N LYS A 131 -25.63 15.06 7.94
CA LYS A 131 -25.20 16.11 8.87
C LYS A 131 -23.97 15.68 9.65
N ILE A 132 -23.17 16.65 10.07
CA ILE A 132 -22.10 16.45 11.06
C ILE A 132 -22.70 16.71 12.44
N ILE A 133 -22.60 15.74 13.35
CA ILE A 133 -23.17 15.79 14.70
C ILE A 133 -22.05 15.67 15.71
N GLY A 134 -22.01 16.57 16.69
CA GLY A 134 -20.97 16.59 17.73
C GLY A 134 -19.56 16.93 17.24
N GLY A 135 -19.42 17.36 15.98
CA GLY A 135 -18.15 17.70 15.35
C GLY A 135 -17.30 16.50 14.91
N ASP A 136 -17.72 15.27 15.20
CA ASP A 136 -16.86 14.08 15.07
C ASP A 136 -17.54 12.91 14.36
N LYS A 137 -18.82 13.05 14.04
CA LYS A 137 -19.63 12.02 13.37
C LYS A 137 -20.30 12.59 12.13
N ILE A 138 -20.33 11.81 11.06
CA ILE A 138 -21.25 12.02 9.95
C ILE A 138 -22.48 11.13 10.16
N CYS A 139 -23.67 11.71 10.08
CA CYS A 139 -24.94 11.03 10.31
C CYS A 139 -25.85 11.15 9.10
N TYR A 140 -26.52 10.04 8.76
CA TYR A 140 -27.41 9.91 7.63
C TYR A 140 -28.82 9.55 8.08
N LYS A 141 -29.84 10.09 7.39
CA LYS A 141 -31.25 9.71 7.57
C LYS A 141 -31.94 9.69 6.21
N TYR A 142 -32.80 8.70 5.99
CA TYR A 142 -33.55 8.52 4.74
C TYR A 142 -35.06 8.54 5.06
N PRO A 143 -35.69 9.74 5.12
CA PRO A 143 -37.03 9.89 5.69
C PRO A 143 -38.13 9.13 4.95
N ASN A 144 -37.94 8.89 3.66
CA ASN A 144 -38.91 8.25 2.78
C ASN A 144 -38.60 6.76 2.54
N SER A 145 -37.60 6.21 3.23
CA SER A 145 -37.21 4.81 3.06
C SER A 145 -37.96 3.91 4.03
N ASP A 146 -38.66 2.91 3.49
CA ASP A 146 -39.23 1.82 4.30
C ASP A 146 -38.15 0.88 4.88
N TYR A 147 -36.91 1.00 4.40
CA TYR A 147 -35.82 0.11 4.75
C TYR A 147 -34.83 0.75 5.73
N TYR A 148 -34.48 2.02 5.52
CA TYR A 148 -33.53 2.76 6.34
C TYR A 148 -34.25 3.61 7.39
N THR A 149 -34.83 2.95 8.38
CA THR A 149 -35.75 3.56 9.37
C THR A 149 -35.04 4.31 10.50
N HIS A 150 -33.72 4.20 10.59
CA HIS A 150 -32.92 4.79 11.67
C HIS A 150 -31.99 5.90 11.17
N THR A 151 -31.43 6.65 12.12
CA THR A 151 -30.30 7.54 11.82
C THR A 151 -29.00 6.76 11.96
N TYR A 152 -28.18 6.76 10.92
CA TYR A 152 -26.92 6.03 10.86
C TYR A 152 -25.76 7.00 11.03
N CYS A 153 -25.09 6.96 12.17
CA CYS A 153 -23.95 7.82 12.47
C CYS A 153 -22.64 7.03 12.42
N PHE A 154 -21.60 7.67 11.90
CA PHE A 154 -20.28 7.06 11.75
C PHE A 154 -19.18 8.01 12.16
N PHE A 155 -18.17 7.46 12.83
CA PHE A 155 -16.87 8.10 12.98
C PHE A 155 -16.05 7.78 11.73
N VAL A 156 -15.44 8.80 11.12
CA VAL A 156 -14.69 8.64 9.87
C VAL A 156 -13.20 8.81 10.13
N TYR A 157 -12.41 7.89 9.61
CA TYR A 157 -10.95 7.93 9.63
C TYR A 157 -10.45 7.90 8.20
N GLU A 158 -9.43 8.70 7.91
CA GLU A 158 -8.79 8.73 6.60
C GLU A 158 -7.48 7.93 6.64
N PHE A 159 -7.24 7.15 5.60
CA PHE A 159 -5.99 6.43 5.39
C PHE A 159 -5.75 6.25 3.89
N GLU A 160 -4.68 6.85 3.37
CA GLU A 160 -4.25 6.75 1.96
C GLU A 160 -5.35 7.10 0.93
N GLY A 161 -6.20 8.09 1.26
CA GLY A 161 -7.31 8.54 0.42
C GLY A 161 -8.58 7.69 0.53
N CYS A 162 -8.59 6.67 1.38
CA CYS A 162 -9.76 5.87 1.72
C CYS A 162 -10.34 6.28 3.07
N TYR A 163 -11.67 6.39 3.12
CA TYR A 163 -12.42 6.87 4.27
C TYR A 163 -13.14 5.71 4.96
N TYR A 164 -12.60 5.28 6.09
CA TYR A 164 -13.13 4.18 6.90
C TYR A 164 -14.18 4.71 7.88
N LYS A 165 -15.37 4.11 7.85
CA LYS A 165 -16.51 4.47 8.69
C LYS A 165 -16.70 3.43 9.79
N PHE A 166 -16.79 3.88 11.02
CA PHE A 166 -17.03 3.04 12.21
C PHE A 166 -18.34 3.44 12.88
N THR A 167 -19.16 2.45 13.23
CA THR A 167 -20.36 2.67 14.04
C THR A 167 -19.99 3.00 15.49
N PRO A 168 -20.87 3.67 16.26
CA PRO A 168 -20.60 3.97 17.66
C PRO A 168 -20.31 2.74 18.53
N SER A 169 -20.94 1.60 18.23
CA SER A 169 -20.67 0.33 18.93
C SER A 169 -19.23 -0.15 18.77
N ASN A 170 -18.58 0.19 17.64
CA ASN A 170 -17.23 -0.24 17.30
C ASN A 170 -16.16 0.77 17.77
N MET A 171 -16.55 1.77 18.55
CA MET A 171 -15.67 2.79 19.09
C MET A 171 -15.41 2.61 20.59
N THR A 172 -14.29 3.17 21.02
CA THR A 172 -13.90 3.42 22.41
C THR A 172 -13.62 4.92 22.59
N LEU A 173 -13.31 5.36 23.80
CA LEU A 173 -12.85 6.73 24.06
C LEU A 173 -11.51 7.07 23.39
N ARG A 174 -10.77 6.07 22.89
CA ARG A 174 -9.44 6.23 22.27
C ARG A 174 -9.42 5.95 20.77
N GLY A 175 -10.58 5.78 20.14
CA GLY A 175 -10.70 5.40 18.73
C GLY A 175 -11.37 4.03 18.53
N PRO A 176 -11.26 3.44 17.33
CA PRO A 176 -11.89 2.16 17.02
C PRO A 176 -11.42 1.05 17.96
N ARG A 177 -12.32 0.13 18.31
CA ARG A 177 -11.96 -1.07 19.10
C ARG A 177 -10.92 -1.94 18.40
N SER A 178 -11.00 -1.97 17.08
CA SER A 178 -10.06 -2.64 16.17
C SER A 178 -10.19 -1.97 14.82
N TRP A 179 -9.07 -1.81 14.11
CA TRP A 179 -9.09 -1.30 12.75
C TRP A 179 -9.89 -2.21 11.82
N ASN A 180 -9.92 -3.51 12.10
CA ASN A 180 -10.78 -4.50 11.44
C ASN A 180 -12.24 -4.47 11.93
N SER A 181 -12.74 -3.37 12.47
CA SER A 181 -14.16 -3.22 12.88
C SER A 181 -14.86 -2.10 12.14
N TRP A 182 -14.35 -1.70 10.97
CA TRP A 182 -15.04 -0.75 10.09
C TRP A 182 -16.36 -1.36 9.59
N SER A 183 -17.40 -0.54 9.45
CA SER A 183 -18.70 -0.96 8.90
C SER A 183 -18.74 -0.80 7.39
N SER A 184 -18.15 0.29 6.90
CA SER A 184 -18.00 0.58 5.49
C SER A 184 -16.77 1.43 5.25
N ARG A 185 -16.32 1.48 4.00
CA ARG A 185 -15.26 2.37 3.55
C ARG A 185 -15.61 2.96 2.19
N ALA A 186 -15.04 4.09 1.84
CA ALA A 186 -15.30 4.73 0.56
C ALA A 186 -14.10 5.53 0.06
N VAL A 187 -14.08 5.77 -1.25
CA VAL A 187 -13.21 6.74 -1.90
C VAL A 187 -14.06 7.80 -2.57
N ARG A 188 -13.51 8.99 -2.73
CA ARG A 188 -14.15 10.03 -3.53
C ARG A 188 -14.03 9.66 -5.02
N GLU A 189 -15.15 9.69 -5.73
CA GLU A 189 -15.18 9.44 -7.17
C GLU A 189 -14.25 10.41 -7.91
N GLY A 190 -13.46 9.89 -8.84
CA GLY A 190 -12.50 10.70 -9.62
C GLY A 190 -11.21 11.08 -8.89
N SER A 191 -11.01 10.66 -7.64
CA SER A 191 -9.79 11.01 -6.88
C SER A 191 -8.53 10.23 -7.28
N GLY A 192 -8.68 9.11 -8.00
CA GLY A 192 -7.57 8.21 -8.35
C GLY A 192 -7.12 7.30 -7.20
N HIS A 193 -7.69 7.45 -6.00
CA HIS A 193 -7.40 6.58 -4.86
C HIS A 193 -8.24 5.29 -4.91
N SER A 194 -7.73 4.26 -4.23
CA SER A 194 -8.45 3.02 -3.93
C SER A 194 -8.32 2.72 -2.44
N CYS A 195 -9.30 2.01 -1.88
CA CYS A 195 -9.13 1.42 -0.57
C CYS A 195 -8.21 0.19 -0.69
N ALA A 196 -7.33 -0.02 0.29
CA ALA A 196 -6.50 -1.22 0.37
C ALA A 196 -7.35 -2.50 0.28
N ALA A 197 -6.76 -3.66 -0.04
CA ALA A 197 -7.50 -4.92 0.02
C ALA A 197 -8.15 -5.09 1.41
N ALA A 198 -9.33 -5.71 1.47
CA ALA A 198 -9.96 -5.98 2.75
C ALA A 198 -9.02 -6.89 3.57
N VAL A 199 -8.47 -6.37 4.67
CA VAL A 199 -7.76 -7.17 5.65
C VAL A 199 -8.79 -7.97 6.43
N GLY A 200 -8.92 -9.24 6.08
CA GLY A 200 -9.87 -10.21 6.64
C GLY A 200 -9.27 -11.60 6.62
#